data_AF-A0A1H4W777-F1
#
_entry.id   AF-A0A1H4W777-F1
#
_cell.length_a   1.000
_cell.length_b   1.000
_cell.length_c   1.000
_cell.angle_alpha   90.00
_cell.angle_beta   90.00
_cell.angle_gamma   90.00
#
_symmetry.space_group_name_H-M   'P 1'
#
loop_
_entity.id
_entity.type
_entity.pdbx_description
1 polymer ?
#
loop_
_entity_poly.entity_id
_entity_poly.type
_entity_poly.pdbx_seq_one_letter_code
_entity_poly.pdbx_strand_id
1 'polypeptide(L)'
;MRRSIDTLLVCGLLVLPALPAAAQSQPNPAMTAPDQVAWQLFIQANTRAGGSNSTFETWASDTDLFQPNPQFPAAATPPALRPPILPQVALEGVQESGGLLPALPPGAARGEMEEARHNKATFDFIVQNNLYKRSGLKAAFGKALSFPVDSIEVKGNWMPVSEIPNFTNNKVTVAQVPQLYHVNSAAGVQYALVSMHVISKQVPNWTWATFEHRFNPSRCDIIGCRDNFGAQTAFVPSNRTAGQGYPDCVKTAALTAMLSSADIDPVYSNYCLKGSQADFVDNVGLDIRVGNSVTENGFVATSSCITCHGRAVFKADGTPTSQAGFLSFGPNGPVAPLGPLLPEWYWKVSGQPPIFEGKPGLTRIATSADFVWSIPFCAYDDTQTPVQPTPCGGK
;
A
#
# COMPACT_ATOMS: atom_id res chain seq x y z
N MET A 1 -18.03 -73.43 -10.83
CA MET A 1 -16.91 -73.23 -11.77
C MET A 1 -17.34 -72.23 -12.81
N ARG A 2 -16.89 -70.98 -12.70
CA ARG A 2 -17.13 -69.92 -13.69
C ARG A 2 -15.94 -69.93 -14.66
N ARG A 3 -16.22 -70.02 -15.96
CA ARG A 3 -15.27 -69.69 -17.02
C ARG A 3 -15.90 -68.63 -17.92
N SER A 4 -15.10 -67.60 -18.15
CA SER A 4 -15.31 -66.40 -18.95
C SER A 4 -15.55 -66.70 -20.43
N ILE A 5 -16.30 -65.83 -21.11
CA ILE A 5 -16.04 -65.46 -22.50
C ILE A 5 -16.19 -63.94 -22.63
N ASP A 6 -15.21 -63.39 -23.34
CA ASP A 6 -14.86 -62.00 -23.55
C ASP A 6 -15.90 -61.16 -24.31
N THR A 7 -15.97 -59.87 -24.00
CA THR A 7 -16.50 -58.87 -24.92
C THR A 7 -15.55 -57.67 -24.92
N LEU A 8 -14.74 -57.60 -25.97
CA LEU A 8 -13.92 -56.44 -26.32
C LEU A 8 -14.84 -55.28 -26.70
N LEU A 9 -14.91 -54.25 -25.87
CA LEU A 9 -15.48 -52.96 -26.24
C LEU A 9 -14.36 -52.11 -26.86
N VAL A 10 -14.43 -51.93 -28.17
CA VAL A 10 -13.63 -50.95 -28.91
C VAL A 10 -14.21 -49.57 -28.62
N CYS A 11 -13.63 -48.84 -27.67
CA CYS A 11 -13.89 -47.40 -27.53
C CYS A 11 -13.10 -46.66 -28.62
N GLY A 12 -13.81 -46.10 -29.59
CA GLY A 12 -13.24 -45.23 -30.60
C GLY A 12 -12.60 -43.99 -29.96
N LEU A 13 -11.28 -43.84 -30.14
CA LEU A 13 -10.60 -42.56 -29.94
C LEU A 13 -11.07 -41.60 -31.04
N LEU A 14 -11.97 -40.68 -30.68
CA LEU A 14 -12.17 -39.44 -31.40
C LEU A 14 -10.93 -38.57 -31.15
N VAL A 15 -10.01 -38.56 -32.11
CA VAL A 15 -8.92 -37.59 -32.18
C VAL A 15 -9.55 -36.24 -32.58
N LEU A 16 -9.91 -35.44 -31.57
CA LEU A 16 -10.23 -34.03 -31.79
C LEU A 16 -8.92 -33.28 -32.08
N PRO A 17 -8.88 -32.41 -33.11
CA PRO A 17 -7.72 -31.56 -33.33
C PRO A 17 -7.53 -30.64 -32.11
N ALA A 18 -6.33 -30.66 -31.53
CA ALA A 18 -5.92 -29.75 -30.48
C ALA A 18 -5.88 -28.33 -31.03
N LEU A 19 -7.02 -27.63 -30.96
CA LEU A 19 -7.03 -26.18 -31.04
C LEU A 19 -6.23 -25.65 -29.83
N PRO A 20 -5.32 -24.68 -30.03
CA PRO A 20 -4.67 -24.04 -28.89
C PRO A 20 -5.78 -23.46 -28.02
N ALA A 21 -5.87 -23.93 -26.78
CA ALA A 21 -6.75 -23.33 -25.80
C ALA A 21 -6.31 -21.86 -25.68
N ALA A 22 -7.09 -20.95 -26.25
CA ALA A 22 -6.91 -19.53 -25.99
C ALA A 22 -6.96 -19.37 -24.48
N ALA A 23 -5.85 -18.91 -23.88
CA ALA A 23 -5.77 -18.68 -22.45
C ALA A 23 -6.95 -17.79 -22.06
N GLN A 24 -7.95 -18.36 -21.39
CA GLN A 24 -9.07 -17.58 -20.89
C GLN A 24 -8.48 -16.53 -19.94
N SER A 25 -8.78 -15.26 -20.20
CA SER A 25 -8.41 -14.17 -19.30
C SER A 25 -8.91 -14.52 -17.90
N GLN A 26 -8.03 -14.49 -16.89
CA GLN A 26 -8.44 -14.79 -15.53
C GLN A 26 -9.51 -13.79 -15.08
N PRO A 27 -10.69 -14.26 -14.61
CA PRO A 27 -11.70 -13.35 -14.10
C PRO A 27 -11.19 -12.69 -12.82
N ASN A 28 -11.31 -11.36 -12.77
CA ASN A 28 -10.89 -10.53 -11.63
C ASN A 28 -9.47 -10.85 -11.12
N PRO A 29 -8.42 -10.56 -11.92
CA PRO A 29 -7.04 -10.93 -11.59
C PRO A 29 -6.54 -10.29 -10.29
N ALA A 30 -7.11 -9.16 -9.87
CA ALA A 30 -6.78 -8.53 -8.60
C ALA A 30 -7.17 -9.38 -7.38
N MET A 31 -8.18 -10.25 -7.52
CA MET A 31 -8.56 -11.22 -6.48
C MET A 31 -7.92 -12.59 -6.67
N THR A 32 -7.72 -13.02 -7.92
CA THR A 32 -7.31 -14.40 -8.25
C THR A 32 -5.81 -14.57 -8.47
N ALA A 33 -5.11 -13.49 -8.84
CA ALA A 33 -3.67 -13.42 -9.04
C ALA A 33 -3.09 -12.09 -8.50
N PRO A 34 -3.29 -11.79 -7.20
CA PRO A 34 -2.98 -10.48 -6.63
C PRO A 34 -1.49 -10.10 -6.72
N ASP A 35 -0.58 -11.08 -6.62
CA ASP A 35 0.86 -10.83 -6.78
C ASP A 35 1.24 -10.45 -8.23
N GLN A 36 0.55 -11.02 -9.23
CA GLN A 36 0.75 -10.64 -10.63
C GLN A 36 0.24 -9.21 -10.87
N VAL A 37 -0.95 -8.89 -10.35
CA VAL A 37 -1.53 -7.54 -10.46
C VAL A 37 -0.68 -6.51 -9.72
N ALA A 38 -0.14 -6.86 -8.56
CA ALA A 38 0.83 -6.03 -7.84
C ALA A 38 2.00 -5.62 -8.75
N TRP A 39 2.61 -6.58 -9.44
CA TRP A 39 3.70 -6.30 -10.38
C TRP A 39 3.24 -5.47 -11.59
N GLN A 40 2.02 -5.70 -12.11
CA GLN A 40 1.46 -4.87 -13.19
C GLN A 40 1.28 -3.41 -12.76
N LEU A 41 0.72 -3.18 -11.57
CA LEU A 41 0.54 -1.85 -10.99
C LEU A 41 1.89 -1.17 -10.72
N PHE A 42 2.87 -1.91 -10.19
CA PHE A 42 4.22 -1.40 -9.98
C PHE A 42 4.88 -0.98 -11.29
N ILE A 43 4.76 -1.79 -12.34
CA ILE A 43 5.29 -1.44 -13.66
C ILE A 43 4.56 -0.23 -14.25
N GLN A 44 3.23 -0.17 -14.14
CA GLN A 44 2.43 0.95 -14.62
C GLN A 44 2.83 2.26 -13.93
N ALA A 45 2.97 2.25 -12.60
CA ALA A 45 3.37 3.42 -11.83
C ALA A 45 4.81 3.87 -12.14
N ASN A 46 5.70 2.94 -12.51
CA ASN A 46 7.12 3.20 -12.70
C ASN A 46 7.56 3.19 -14.18
N THR A 47 6.62 3.18 -15.12
CA THR A 47 6.90 3.35 -16.56
C THR A 47 7.53 4.73 -16.79
N ARG A 48 8.46 4.87 -17.73
CA ARG A 48 9.15 6.13 -18.01
C ARG A 48 8.16 7.23 -18.40
N ALA A 49 8.37 8.44 -17.87
CA ALA A 49 7.56 9.62 -18.14
C ALA A 49 8.40 10.82 -18.61
N GLY A 50 9.51 10.55 -19.30
CA GLY A 50 10.43 11.54 -19.85
C GLY A 50 11.61 11.85 -18.93
N GLY A 51 12.80 11.98 -19.53
CA GLY A 51 14.06 12.11 -18.77
C GLY A 51 14.31 10.88 -17.90
N SER A 52 14.68 11.10 -16.64
CA SER A 52 14.82 10.06 -15.62
C SER A 52 13.56 9.85 -14.79
N ASN A 53 12.42 10.46 -15.16
CA ASN A 53 11.21 10.41 -14.35
C ASN A 53 10.37 9.17 -14.64
N SER A 54 9.64 8.74 -13.61
CA SER A 54 8.65 7.67 -13.62
C SER A 54 7.23 8.23 -13.66
N THR A 55 6.28 7.45 -14.14
CA THR A 55 4.89 7.88 -14.35
C THR A 55 4.24 8.41 -13.09
N PHE A 56 4.48 7.79 -11.94
CA PHE A 56 3.93 8.26 -10.67
C PHE A 56 4.41 9.68 -10.30
N GLU A 57 5.57 10.10 -10.80
CA GLU A 57 6.11 11.45 -10.55
C GLU A 57 5.37 12.53 -11.36
N THR A 58 4.49 12.14 -12.29
CA THR A 58 3.54 13.04 -12.97
C THR A 58 2.21 13.19 -12.23
N TRP A 59 2.00 12.40 -11.17
CA TRP A 59 0.76 12.39 -10.39
C TRP A 59 0.79 13.45 -9.29
N ALA A 60 -0.40 13.86 -8.83
CA ALA A 60 -0.55 14.88 -7.80
C ALA A 60 -0.07 14.37 -6.44
N SER A 61 0.86 15.10 -5.82
CA SER A 61 1.28 14.85 -4.44
C SER A 61 0.21 15.27 -3.42
N ASP A 62 0.37 14.88 -2.15
CA ASP A 62 -0.44 15.43 -1.05
C ASP A 62 -0.40 16.97 -1.02
N THR A 63 0.74 17.59 -1.33
CA THR A 63 0.91 19.06 -1.40
C THR A 63 0.07 19.67 -2.52
N ASP A 64 0.02 19.01 -3.67
CA ASP A 64 -0.76 19.47 -4.82
C ASP A 64 -2.27 19.37 -4.57
N LEU A 65 -2.69 18.35 -3.81
CA LEU A 65 -4.08 17.96 -3.61
C LEU A 65 -4.74 18.61 -2.38
N PHE A 66 -4.07 18.62 -1.22
CA PHE A 66 -4.67 19.06 0.05
C PHE A 66 -4.40 20.53 0.35
N GLN A 67 -4.75 21.39 -0.60
CA GLN A 67 -4.58 22.85 -0.51
C GLN A 67 -5.84 23.60 -1.01
N PRO A 68 -5.99 24.91 -0.75
CA PRO A 68 -7.18 25.66 -1.15
C PRO A 68 -7.56 25.58 -2.64
N ASN A 69 -6.54 25.51 -3.51
CA ASN A 69 -6.71 25.40 -4.95
C ASN A 69 -5.94 24.18 -5.47
N PRO A 70 -6.48 22.96 -5.34
CA PRO A 70 -5.79 21.75 -5.79
C PRO A 70 -5.49 21.83 -7.28
N GLN A 71 -4.29 21.41 -7.70
CA GLN A 71 -3.89 21.41 -9.12
C GLN A 71 -3.28 20.05 -9.46
N PHE A 72 -3.72 19.44 -10.56
CA PHE A 72 -3.05 18.27 -11.08
C PHE A 72 -1.80 18.71 -11.85
N PRO A 73 -0.61 18.15 -11.58
CA PRO A 73 0.61 18.55 -12.29
C PRO A 73 0.49 18.36 -13.81
N ALA A 74 1.03 19.30 -14.58
CA ALA A 74 1.06 19.19 -16.05
C ALA A 74 2.23 18.32 -16.56
N ALA A 75 3.22 18.06 -15.72
CA ALA A 75 4.42 17.27 -16.02
C ALA A 75 4.97 16.66 -14.72
N ALA A 76 6.04 15.87 -14.82
CA ALA A 76 6.70 15.31 -13.65
C ALA A 76 7.19 16.42 -12.69
N THR A 77 6.96 16.22 -11.40
CA THR A 77 7.39 17.14 -10.33
C THR A 77 8.41 16.46 -9.42
N PRO A 78 9.39 17.22 -8.88
CA PRO A 78 10.28 16.72 -7.83
C PRO A 78 9.52 16.06 -6.68
N PRO A 79 10.10 15.08 -5.98
CA PRO A 79 9.48 14.47 -4.81
C PRO A 79 9.04 15.50 -3.76
N ALA A 80 7.79 15.39 -3.30
CA ALA A 80 7.21 16.27 -2.28
C ALA A 80 7.44 15.65 -0.88
N LEU A 81 8.69 15.65 -0.46
CA LEU A 81 9.16 14.86 0.68
C LEU A 81 8.76 15.45 2.04
N ARG A 82 8.47 14.55 2.99
CA ARG A 82 8.30 14.85 4.42
C ARG A 82 8.81 13.70 5.28
N PRO A 83 9.08 13.90 6.59
CA PRO A 83 9.34 12.79 7.50
C PRO A 83 8.15 11.79 7.56
N PRO A 84 8.39 10.48 7.75
CA PRO A 84 7.34 9.47 7.86
C PRO A 84 6.37 9.73 9.02
N ILE A 85 5.09 9.98 8.70
CA ILE A 85 4.07 10.32 9.71
C ILE A 85 3.73 9.10 10.60
N LEU A 86 3.51 7.93 10.00
CA LEU A 86 2.99 6.77 10.74
C LEU A 86 3.99 6.20 11.75
N PRO A 87 5.27 5.96 11.40
CA PRO A 87 6.27 5.51 12.37
C PRO A 87 6.45 6.51 13.51
N GLN A 88 6.43 7.81 13.21
CA GLN A 88 6.55 8.86 14.21
C GLN A 88 5.38 8.82 15.22
N VAL A 89 4.15 8.80 14.72
CA VAL A 89 2.94 8.74 15.57
C VAL A 89 2.90 7.46 16.41
N ALA A 90 3.27 6.31 15.84
CA ALA A 90 3.33 5.05 16.56
C ALA A 90 4.37 5.09 17.69
N LEU A 91 5.57 5.62 17.41
CA LEU A 91 6.66 5.75 18.37
C LEU A 91 6.27 6.66 19.55
N GLU A 92 5.79 7.87 19.24
CA GLU A 92 5.39 8.88 20.22
C GLU A 92 4.25 8.35 21.10
N GLY A 93 3.22 7.78 20.48
CA GLY A 93 2.09 7.23 21.23
C GLY A 93 2.50 6.12 22.20
N VAL A 94 3.37 5.18 21.78
CA VAL A 94 3.82 4.10 22.66
C VAL A 94 4.65 4.66 23.82
N GLN A 95 5.53 5.62 23.56
CA GLN A 95 6.32 6.30 24.60
C GLN A 95 5.43 7.01 25.62
N GLU A 96 4.44 7.78 25.15
CA GLU A 96 3.48 8.48 26.01
C GLU A 96 2.65 7.52 26.88
N SER A 97 2.36 6.32 26.37
CA SER A 97 1.62 5.29 27.11
C SER A 97 2.45 4.56 28.18
N GLY A 98 3.74 4.87 28.31
CA GLY A 98 4.69 4.15 29.18
C GLY A 98 5.10 2.77 28.64
N GLY A 99 4.87 2.51 27.35
CA GLY A 99 5.28 1.30 26.68
C GLY A 99 6.78 1.27 26.39
N LEU A 100 7.39 0.09 26.52
CA LEU A 100 8.73 -0.14 26.00
C LEU A 100 8.62 -0.39 24.51
N LEU A 101 9.29 0.45 23.71
CA LEU A 101 9.39 0.22 22.29
C LEU A 101 10.10 -1.12 22.04
N PRO A 102 9.61 -1.97 21.10
CA PRO A 102 10.44 -3.06 20.62
C PRO A 102 11.75 -2.46 20.13
N ALA A 103 12.88 -3.09 20.51
CA ALA A 103 14.20 -2.61 20.11
C ALA A 103 14.20 -2.39 18.59
N LEU A 104 14.33 -1.13 18.18
CA LEU A 104 14.45 -0.76 16.77
C LEU A 104 15.60 -1.60 16.21
N PRO A 105 15.40 -2.38 15.14
CA PRO A 105 16.51 -3.01 14.47
C PRO A 105 17.55 -1.94 14.15
N PRO A 106 18.85 -2.18 14.41
CA PRO A 106 19.90 -1.33 13.86
C PRO A 106 19.68 -1.23 12.34
N GLY A 107 19.42 -0.02 11.84
CA GLY A 107 19.05 0.23 10.44
C GLY A 107 17.67 0.86 10.21
N ALA A 108 16.86 1.15 11.25
CA ALA A 108 15.72 2.06 11.11
C ALA A 108 16.23 3.39 10.53
N ALA A 109 15.76 3.72 9.33
CA ALA A 109 16.38 4.69 8.44
C ALA A 109 16.34 6.11 9.02
N ARG A 110 17.45 6.52 9.65
CA ARG A 110 17.66 7.93 9.98
C ARG A 110 17.72 8.71 8.67
N GLY A 111 16.89 9.74 8.54
CA GLY A 111 16.81 10.54 7.32
C GLY A 111 15.91 9.97 6.22
N GLU A 112 15.12 8.94 6.51
CA GLU A 112 14.04 8.51 5.64
C GLU A 112 13.00 9.63 5.45
N MET A 113 12.53 9.77 4.22
CA MET A 113 11.45 10.68 3.84
C MET A 113 10.37 9.89 3.12
N GLU A 114 9.14 10.38 3.14
CA GLU A 114 8.02 9.82 2.39
C GLU A 114 7.34 10.86 1.51
N GLU A 115 6.63 10.40 0.49
CA GLU A 115 5.60 11.14 -0.22
C GLU A 115 4.45 10.21 -0.59
N ALA A 116 3.26 10.77 -0.80
CA ALA A 116 2.14 10.07 -1.42
C ALA A 116 1.71 10.81 -2.69
N ARG A 117 1.33 10.06 -3.72
CA ARG A 117 0.84 10.60 -4.99
C ARG A 117 -0.40 9.89 -5.50
N HIS A 118 -1.28 10.64 -6.14
CA HIS A 118 -2.62 10.24 -6.55
C HIS A 118 -2.75 10.45 -8.05
N ASN A 119 -3.07 9.39 -8.79
CA ASN A 119 -3.28 9.51 -10.23
C ASN A 119 -4.49 10.42 -10.54
N LYS A 120 -4.69 10.72 -11.84
CA LYS A 120 -5.71 11.68 -12.27
C LYS A 120 -7.12 11.31 -11.82
N ALA A 121 -7.49 10.02 -11.88
CA ALA A 121 -8.80 9.54 -11.47
C ALA A 121 -9.04 9.74 -9.97
N THR A 122 -8.06 9.37 -9.13
CA THR A 122 -8.11 9.60 -7.68
C THR A 122 -8.21 11.10 -7.36
N PHE A 123 -7.36 11.92 -7.99
CA PHE A 123 -7.35 13.38 -7.82
C PHE A 123 -8.71 13.99 -8.17
N ASP A 124 -9.23 13.68 -9.36
CA ASP A 124 -10.49 14.23 -9.86
C ASP A 124 -11.65 13.88 -8.93
N PHE A 125 -11.72 12.64 -8.45
CA PHE A 125 -12.75 12.22 -7.51
C PHE A 125 -12.70 13.02 -6.20
N ILE A 126 -11.50 13.20 -5.63
CA ILE A 126 -11.30 13.96 -4.40
C ILE A 126 -11.71 15.43 -4.59
N VAL A 127 -11.29 16.06 -5.68
CA VAL A 127 -11.59 17.47 -5.97
C VAL A 127 -13.08 17.69 -6.25
N GLN A 128 -13.68 16.89 -7.13
CA GLN A 128 -15.10 17.02 -7.49
C GLN A 128 -16.03 16.83 -6.30
N ASN A 129 -15.65 15.95 -5.36
CA ASN A 129 -16.42 15.70 -4.13
C ASN A 129 -16.00 16.59 -2.95
N ASN A 130 -15.09 17.56 -3.15
CA ASN A 130 -14.57 18.46 -2.12
C ASN A 130 -13.90 17.74 -0.93
N LEU A 131 -13.38 16.53 -1.12
CA LEU A 131 -12.84 15.69 -0.04
C LEU A 131 -11.46 16.16 0.47
N TYR A 132 -10.87 17.17 -0.17
CA TYR A 132 -9.58 17.75 0.20
C TYR A 132 -9.67 18.83 1.29
N LYS A 133 -10.87 19.17 1.77
CA LYS A 133 -11.12 20.22 2.80
C LYS A 133 -12.19 19.83 3.81
N ARG A 134 -12.08 20.35 5.03
CA ARG A 134 -12.96 19.96 6.16
C ARG A 134 -14.45 20.25 5.91
N SER A 135 -14.81 21.36 5.29
CA SER A 135 -16.21 21.65 4.94
C SER A 135 -16.81 20.62 3.97
N GLY A 136 -16.01 20.10 3.03
CA GLY A 136 -16.45 19.06 2.10
C GLY A 136 -16.62 17.71 2.80
N LEU A 137 -15.75 17.36 3.75
CA LEU A 137 -15.94 16.17 4.59
C LEU A 137 -17.23 16.25 5.41
N LYS A 138 -17.54 17.41 6.00
CA LYS A 138 -18.84 17.65 6.68
C LYS A 138 -20.02 17.39 5.73
N ALA A 139 -19.95 17.91 4.50
CA ALA A 139 -20.99 17.71 3.49
C ALA A 139 -21.06 16.28 2.91
N ALA A 140 -19.99 15.50 3.05
CA ALA A 140 -19.91 14.11 2.61
C ALA A 140 -20.37 13.12 3.69
N PHE A 141 -20.54 13.55 4.94
CA PHE A 141 -20.94 12.67 6.02
C PHE A 141 -22.26 11.94 5.71
N GLY A 142 -22.26 10.62 5.91
CA GLY A 142 -23.39 9.73 5.62
C GLY A 142 -23.45 9.22 4.18
N LYS A 143 -22.66 9.77 3.25
CA LYS A 143 -22.63 9.31 1.86
C LYS A 143 -21.74 8.07 1.71
N ALA A 144 -22.11 7.20 0.78
CA ALA A 144 -21.22 6.15 0.31
C ALA A 144 -20.24 6.76 -0.70
N LEU A 145 -18.96 6.77 -0.35
CA LEU A 145 -17.89 7.14 -1.26
C LEU A 145 -17.38 5.86 -1.93
N SER A 146 -17.26 5.89 -3.26
CA SER A 146 -16.67 4.81 -4.04
C SER A 146 -15.83 5.43 -5.14
N PHE A 147 -14.52 5.28 -5.03
CA PHE A 147 -13.59 5.77 -6.03
C PHE A 147 -13.79 5.05 -7.38
N PRO A 148 -13.45 5.70 -8.50
CA PRO A 148 -13.37 5.06 -9.81
C PRO A 148 -12.38 3.90 -9.83
N VAL A 149 -12.66 2.84 -10.60
CA VAL A 149 -11.82 1.62 -10.66
C VAL A 149 -10.40 1.85 -11.18
N ASP A 150 -10.18 2.96 -11.90
CA ASP A 150 -8.89 3.43 -12.40
C ASP A 150 -8.12 4.27 -11.37
N SER A 151 -8.65 4.46 -10.16
CA SER A 151 -7.96 5.16 -9.07
C SER A 151 -6.74 4.37 -8.61
N ILE A 152 -5.60 5.06 -8.55
CA ILE A 152 -4.32 4.53 -8.09
C ILE A 152 -3.66 5.56 -7.17
N GLU A 153 -3.07 5.05 -6.10
CA GLU A 153 -2.20 5.79 -5.20
C GLU A 153 -0.84 5.10 -5.09
N VAL A 154 0.20 5.89 -4.89
CA VAL A 154 1.50 5.40 -4.45
C VAL A 154 1.94 6.11 -3.21
N LYS A 155 2.65 5.39 -2.34
CA LYS A 155 3.44 5.99 -1.27
C LYS A 155 4.88 5.54 -1.45
N GLY A 156 5.78 6.48 -1.69
CA GLY A 156 7.21 6.21 -1.85
C GLY A 156 7.96 6.58 -0.58
N ASN A 157 8.88 5.72 -0.15
CA ASN A 157 9.85 6.03 0.89
C ASN A 157 11.22 6.21 0.25
N TRP A 158 11.86 7.31 0.60
CA TRP A 158 13.05 7.85 -0.04
C TRP A 158 14.14 8.04 0.99
N MET A 159 15.38 7.88 0.56
CA MET A 159 16.53 8.07 1.42
C MET A 159 17.59 8.90 0.71
N PRO A 160 18.25 9.86 1.39
CA PRO A 160 19.36 10.58 0.80
C PRO A 160 20.38 9.60 0.24
N VAL A 161 20.89 9.85 -0.97
CA VAL A 161 21.86 8.99 -1.63
C VAL A 161 23.11 8.76 -0.75
N SER A 162 23.49 9.75 0.06
CA SER A 162 24.59 9.66 1.03
C SER A 162 24.36 8.64 2.15
N GLU A 163 23.11 8.31 2.49
CA GLU A 163 22.75 7.39 3.57
C GLU A 163 22.53 5.94 3.11
N ILE A 164 22.47 5.69 1.80
CA ILE A 164 22.30 4.34 1.24
C ILE A 164 23.38 3.34 1.71
N PRO A 165 24.67 3.71 1.84
CA PRO A 165 25.65 2.79 2.44
C PRO A 165 25.26 2.36 3.85
N ASN A 166 24.82 3.29 4.71
CA ASN A 166 24.40 2.97 6.07
C ASN A 166 23.15 2.06 6.06
N PHE A 167 22.14 2.40 5.26
CA PHE A 167 20.91 1.61 5.16
C PHE A 167 21.14 0.18 4.67
N THR A 168 22.08 0.00 3.74
CA THR A 168 22.35 -1.31 3.14
C THR A 168 23.41 -2.12 3.89
N ASN A 169 23.81 -1.71 5.10
CA ASN A 169 24.94 -2.29 5.84
C ASN A 169 26.23 -2.35 4.99
N ASN A 170 26.53 -1.25 4.28
CA ASN A 170 27.66 -1.05 3.37
C ASN A 170 27.70 -1.99 2.15
N LYS A 171 26.58 -2.64 1.80
CA LYS A 171 26.50 -3.46 0.58
C LYS A 171 26.47 -2.63 -0.70
N VAL A 172 26.03 -1.38 -0.61
CA VAL A 172 25.98 -0.43 -1.74
C VAL A 172 26.79 0.80 -1.39
N THR A 173 27.69 1.18 -2.30
CA THR A 173 28.42 2.46 -2.23
C THR A 173 27.62 3.58 -2.88
N VAL A 174 27.88 4.84 -2.49
CA VAL A 174 27.25 6.02 -3.11
C VAL A 174 27.36 6.02 -4.63
N ALA A 175 28.51 5.63 -5.17
CA ALA A 175 28.76 5.61 -6.62
C ALA A 175 27.93 4.56 -7.38
N GLN A 176 27.42 3.54 -6.68
CA GLN A 176 26.58 2.47 -7.24
C GLN A 176 25.08 2.81 -7.17
N VAL A 177 24.68 3.87 -6.45
CA VAL A 177 23.26 4.17 -6.23
C VAL A 177 22.52 4.46 -7.53
N PRO A 178 23.01 5.31 -8.46
CA PRO A 178 22.28 5.63 -9.70
C PRO A 178 22.08 4.43 -10.65
N GLN A 179 22.85 3.35 -10.49
CA GLN A 179 22.74 2.14 -11.29
C GLN A 179 21.85 1.08 -10.64
N LEU A 180 21.48 1.27 -9.37
CA LEU A 180 20.75 0.27 -8.58
C LEU A 180 19.37 0.77 -8.14
N TYR A 181 19.21 2.07 -7.92
CA TYR A 181 18.00 2.68 -7.39
C TYR A 181 17.42 3.67 -8.39
N HIS A 182 16.10 3.85 -8.32
CA HIS A 182 15.47 5.04 -8.88
C HIS A 182 15.86 6.26 -8.05
N VAL A 183 16.43 7.28 -8.69
CA VAL A 183 16.96 8.48 -8.03
C VAL A 183 16.26 9.72 -8.58
N ASN A 184 15.80 10.58 -7.68
CA ASN A 184 15.30 11.90 -8.02
C ASN A 184 15.84 12.95 -7.03
N SER A 185 15.69 14.23 -7.35
CA SER A 185 16.23 15.34 -6.56
C SER A 185 15.11 16.21 -5.98
N ALA A 186 15.22 16.54 -4.70
CA ALA A 186 14.34 17.49 -4.02
C ALA A 186 15.21 18.46 -3.21
N ALA A 187 14.94 19.77 -3.31
CA ALA A 187 15.69 20.82 -2.61
C ALA A 187 17.24 20.72 -2.76
N GLY A 188 17.73 20.29 -3.92
CA GLY A 188 19.16 20.15 -4.20
C GLY A 188 19.82 18.89 -3.61
N VAL A 189 19.07 18.01 -2.97
CA VAL A 189 19.53 16.72 -2.44
C VAL A 189 19.02 15.59 -3.33
N GLN A 190 19.88 14.63 -3.65
CA GLN A 190 19.49 13.41 -4.36
C GLN A 190 18.97 12.37 -3.37
N TYR A 191 17.83 11.77 -3.72
CA TYR A 191 17.17 10.73 -2.96
C TYR A 191 16.99 9.48 -3.80
N ALA A 192 17.23 8.32 -3.20
CA ALA A 192 16.96 7.02 -3.77
C ALA A 192 15.66 6.44 -3.19
N LEU A 193 14.79 5.92 -4.05
CA LEU A 193 13.55 5.26 -3.65
C LEU A 193 13.90 3.90 -3.01
N VAL A 194 13.60 3.68 -1.74
CA VAL A 194 13.97 2.44 -1.03
C VAL A 194 12.77 1.50 -0.85
N SER A 195 11.56 2.04 -0.89
CA SER A 195 10.32 1.29 -0.69
C SER A 195 9.14 2.00 -1.36
N MET A 196 8.13 1.24 -1.77
CA MET A 196 6.92 1.79 -2.38
C MET A 196 5.69 0.94 -2.08
N HIS A 197 4.62 1.57 -1.62
CA HIS A 197 3.27 1.03 -1.73
C HIS A 197 2.65 1.44 -3.05
N VAL A 198 1.92 0.51 -3.67
CA VAL A 198 1.03 0.80 -4.81
C VAL A 198 -0.35 0.28 -4.46
N ILE A 199 -1.36 1.13 -4.57
CA ILE A 199 -2.74 0.85 -4.20
C ILE A 199 -3.70 1.17 -5.32
N SER A 200 -4.72 0.34 -5.54
CA SER A 200 -5.69 0.57 -6.60
C SER A 200 -7.12 0.12 -6.27
N LYS A 201 -8.10 0.84 -6.81
CA LYS A 201 -9.55 0.58 -6.66
C LYS A 201 -10.08 -0.51 -7.61
N GLN A 202 -9.22 -1.32 -8.22
CA GLN A 202 -9.63 -2.40 -9.14
C GLN A 202 -10.63 -3.40 -8.54
N VAL A 203 -10.73 -3.49 -7.21
CA VAL A 203 -11.70 -4.32 -6.48
C VAL A 203 -12.40 -3.53 -5.35
N PRO A 204 -13.55 -4.01 -4.83
CA PRO A 204 -14.28 -3.32 -3.77
C PRO A 204 -13.43 -3.00 -2.54
N ASN A 205 -12.66 -3.97 -2.05
CA ASN A 205 -11.79 -3.82 -0.90
C ASN A 205 -10.45 -3.16 -1.21
N TRP A 206 -10.24 -2.62 -2.43
CA TRP A 206 -8.95 -2.15 -2.96
C TRP A 206 -7.84 -3.22 -3.00
N THR A 207 -6.89 -3.06 -3.90
CA THR A 207 -5.70 -3.91 -4.03
C THR A 207 -4.50 -3.15 -3.48
N TRP A 208 -3.83 -3.71 -2.47
CA TRP A 208 -2.55 -3.22 -1.95
C TRP A 208 -1.42 -4.11 -2.42
N ALA A 209 -0.30 -3.46 -2.72
CA ALA A 209 0.98 -4.10 -2.93
C ALA A 209 2.07 -3.26 -2.28
N THR A 210 3.06 -3.93 -1.69
CA THR A 210 4.23 -3.25 -1.13
C THR A 210 5.55 -3.84 -1.60
N PHE A 211 6.44 -2.95 -2.01
CA PHE A 211 7.72 -3.25 -2.61
C PHE A 211 8.85 -2.65 -1.79
N GLU A 212 9.92 -3.41 -1.65
CA GLU A 212 11.12 -2.97 -0.96
C GLU A 212 12.35 -3.29 -1.80
N HIS A 213 13.37 -2.44 -1.73
CA HIS A 213 14.62 -2.69 -2.44
C HIS A 213 15.30 -3.98 -1.94
N ARG A 214 15.89 -4.78 -2.84
CA ARG A 214 16.55 -6.06 -2.51
C ARG A 214 17.65 -5.95 -1.45
N PHE A 215 18.32 -4.80 -1.39
CA PHE A 215 19.38 -4.54 -0.40
C PHE A 215 18.87 -3.99 0.93
N ASN A 216 17.55 -3.84 1.13
CA ASN A 216 17.02 -3.54 2.45
C ASN A 216 17.29 -4.74 3.38
N PRO A 217 18.10 -4.57 4.45
CA PRO A 217 18.45 -5.66 5.35
C PRO A 217 17.25 -6.20 6.14
N SER A 218 16.18 -5.40 6.28
CA SER A 218 14.99 -5.74 7.06
C SER A 218 13.81 -6.24 6.22
N ARG A 219 14.03 -6.49 4.92
CA ARG A 219 12.96 -6.67 3.93
C ARG A 219 11.89 -7.68 4.31
N CYS A 220 12.26 -8.84 4.86
CA CYS A 220 11.30 -9.87 5.25
C CYS A 220 11.24 -10.09 6.76
N ASP A 221 11.72 -9.12 7.55
CA ASP A 221 11.66 -9.21 9.00
C ASP A 221 10.20 -9.25 9.50
N ILE A 222 10.01 -9.87 10.67
CA ILE A 222 8.75 -10.00 11.42
C ILE A 222 7.70 -10.86 10.73
N ILE A 223 7.13 -10.42 9.60
CA ILE A 223 5.99 -11.07 8.93
C ILE A 223 6.39 -11.91 7.70
N GLY A 224 7.67 -11.90 7.32
CA GLY A 224 8.15 -12.57 6.11
C GLY A 224 7.85 -11.78 4.83
N CYS A 225 8.10 -12.42 3.69
CA CYS A 225 7.67 -11.94 2.38
C CYS A 225 6.92 -13.04 1.63
N ARG A 226 5.94 -12.65 0.81
CA ARG A 226 5.19 -13.53 -0.09
C ARG A 226 5.07 -12.89 -1.48
N ASP A 227 5.48 -13.65 -2.49
CA ASP A 227 5.33 -13.30 -3.90
C ASP A 227 5.25 -14.57 -4.75
N ASN A 228 4.04 -15.08 -4.99
CA ASN A 228 3.80 -16.31 -5.75
C ASN A 228 3.96 -16.15 -7.27
N PHE A 229 4.20 -14.94 -7.75
CA PHE A 229 4.30 -14.65 -9.17
C PHE A 229 5.71 -14.21 -9.58
N GLY A 230 6.25 -13.21 -8.90
CA GLY A 230 7.47 -12.51 -9.30
C GLY A 230 8.76 -13.08 -8.73
N ALA A 231 8.72 -13.82 -7.63
CA ALA A 231 9.89 -14.41 -7.00
C ALA A 231 9.96 -15.93 -7.22
N GLN A 232 11.15 -16.47 -7.52
CA GLN A 232 11.36 -17.92 -7.59
C GLN A 232 11.13 -18.59 -6.23
N THR A 233 11.50 -17.90 -5.14
CA THR A 233 11.17 -18.31 -3.78
C THR A 233 9.92 -17.56 -3.34
N ALA A 234 8.76 -18.19 -3.50
CA ALA A 234 7.46 -17.55 -3.27
C ALA A 234 7.22 -17.13 -1.82
N PHE A 235 7.81 -17.84 -0.85
CA PHE A 235 7.70 -17.52 0.56
C PHE A 235 9.08 -17.43 1.20
N VAL A 236 9.38 -16.28 1.80
CA VAL A 236 10.61 -16.05 2.56
C VAL A 236 10.22 -15.81 4.02
N PRO A 237 10.53 -16.75 4.94
CA PRO A 237 10.23 -16.56 6.36
C PRO A 237 11.08 -15.44 6.95
N SER A 238 10.63 -14.88 8.06
CA SER A 238 11.41 -13.91 8.81
C SER A 238 12.64 -14.56 9.46
N ASN A 239 13.74 -13.81 9.48
CA ASN A 239 14.94 -14.20 10.21
C ASN A 239 14.68 -14.15 11.72
N ARG A 240 15.37 -15.02 12.48
CA ARG A 240 15.36 -14.99 13.95
C ARG A 240 15.93 -13.69 14.52
N THR A 241 16.84 -13.07 13.80
CA THR A 241 17.49 -11.80 14.15
C THR A 241 17.24 -10.81 13.02
N ALA A 242 16.68 -9.65 13.37
CA ALA A 242 16.37 -8.59 12.42
C ALA A 242 17.64 -7.98 11.79
N GLY A 243 17.50 -7.37 10.62
CA GLY A 243 18.55 -6.59 9.96
C GLY A 243 19.74 -7.39 9.41
N GLN A 244 19.65 -8.72 9.33
CA GLN A 244 20.72 -9.57 8.79
C GLN A 244 20.73 -9.62 7.26
N GLY A 245 19.70 -9.06 6.60
CA GLY A 245 19.51 -9.18 5.17
C GLY A 245 18.92 -10.53 4.74
N TYR A 246 18.54 -10.57 3.48
CA TYR A 246 17.91 -11.72 2.83
C TYR A 246 18.60 -12.01 1.50
N PRO A 247 18.50 -13.24 0.98
CA PRO A 247 18.88 -13.53 -0.40
C PRO A 247 18.16 -12.60 -1.38
N ASP A 248 18.77 -12.41 -2.54
CA ASP A 248 18.13 -11.68 -3.64
C ASP A 248 16.78 -12.31 -3.98
N CYS A 249 15.77 -11.46 -4.24
CA CYS A 249 14.49 -11.90 -4.77
C CYS A 249 14.64 -12.21 -6.28
N VAL A 250 15.21 -13.38 -6.56
CA VAL A 250 15.44 -13.86 -7.94
C VAL A 250 14.10 -13.89 -8.68
N LYS A 251 14.04 -13.21 -9.82
CA LYS A 251 12.82 -13.02 -10.58
C LYS A 251 12.41 -14.29 -11.32
N THR A 252 11.10 -14.56 -11.43
CA THR A 252 10.57 -15.61 -12.29
C THR A 252 10.70 -15.22 -13.76
N ALA A 253 10.70 -16.21 -14.66
CA ALA A 253 10.73 -15.94 -16.10
C ALA A 253 9.52 -15.10 -16.56
N ALA A 254 8.35 -15.30 -15.95
CA ALA A 254 7.13 -14.55 -16.25
C ALA A 254 7.28 -13.06 -15.92
N LEU A 255 7.79 -12.73 -14.73
CA LEU A 255 8.04 -11.34 -14.35
C LEU A 255 9.19 -10.72 -15.15
N THR A 256 10.27 -11.47 -15.41
CA THR A 256 11.35 -11.00 -16.30
C THR A 256 10.80 -10.63 -17.68
N ALA A 257 9.90 -11.44 -18.24
CA ALA A 257 9.23 -11.12 -19.51
C ALA A 257 8.41 -9.82 -19.40
N MET A 258 7.61 -9.66 -18.34
CA MET A 258 6.83 -8.42 -18.11
C MET A 258 7.73 -7.18 -18.05
N LEU A 259 8.79 -7.22 -17.23
CA LEU A 259 9.74 -6.12 -17.09
C LEU A 259 10.45 -5.80 -18.42
N SER A 260 10.86 -6.82 -19.18
CA SER A 260 11.54 -6.64 -20.47
C SER A 260 10.63 -6.08 -21.57
N SER A 261 9.31 -6.28 -21.46
CA SER A 261 8.33 -5.79 -22.43
C SER A 261 7.83 -4.37 -22.14
N ALA A 262 8.10 -3.86 -20.94
CA ALA A 262 7.64 -2.55 -20.49
C ALA A 262 8.70 -1.47 -20.73
N ASP A 263 8.26 -0.24 -20.94
CA ASP A 263 9.13 0.95 -20.95
C ASP A 263 9.42 1.40 -19.51
N ILE A 264 10.16 0.57 -18.77
CA ILE A 264 10.50 0.78 -17.36
C ILE A 264 12.02 0.86 -17.18
N ASP A 265 12.48 1.63 -16.20
CA ASP A 265 13.90 1.67 -15.89
C ASP A 265 14.42 0.33 -15.33
N PRO A 266 15.56 -0.20 -15.84
CA PRO A 266 16.14 -1.43 -15.33
C PRO A 266 16.41 -1.45 -13.81
N VAL A 267 16.59 -0.30 -13.16
CA VAL A 267 16.77 -0.23 -11.69
C VAL A 267 15.58 -0.83 -10.94
N TYR A 268 14.38 -0.79 -11.52
CA TYR A 268 13.17 -1.34 -10.90
C TYR A 268 13.20 -2.88 -10.76
N SER A 269 14.09 -3.57 -11.49
CA SER A 269 14.33 -5.00 -11.29
C SER A 269 14.98 -5.34 -9.93
N ASN A 270 15.55 -4.34 -9.24
CA ASN A 270 16.14 -4.48 -7.91
C ASN A 270 15.12 -4.41 -6.77
N TYR A 271 13.84 -4.16 -7.04
CA TYR A 271 12.79 -4.19 -6.03
C TYR A 271 12.20 -5.60 -5.92
N CYS A 272 11.64 -5.90 -4.76
CA CYS A 272 10.98 -7.15 -4.46
C CYS A 272 9.58 -6.85 -3.95
N LEU A 273 8.57 -7.55 -4.46
CA LEU A 273 7.28 -7.60 -3.80
C LEU A 273 7.48 -8.27 -2.43
N LYS A 274 6.99 -7.61 -1.39
CA LYS A 274 6.94 -8.16 -0.04
C LYS A 274 5.60 -8.83 0.25
N GLY A 275 4.52 -8.30 -0.30
CA GLY A 275 3.21 -8.90 -0.24
C GLY A 275 2.17 -8.07 -0.97
N SER A 276 1.06 -8.73 -1.29
CA SER A 276 -0.15 -8.12 -1.83
C SER A 276 -1.37 -8.49 -0.97
N GLN A 277 -2.38 -7.62 -0.97
CA GLN A 277 -3.61 -7.81 -0.20
C GLN A 277 -4.80 -7.29 -1.02
N ALA A 278 -5.88 -8.07 -1.08
CA ALA A 278 -7.17 -7.64 -1.62
C ALA A 278 -8.35 -8.10 -0.73
N ASP A 279 -8.04 -8.76 0.38
CA ASP A 279 -8.99 -9.26 1.36
C ASP A 279 -8.40 -9.14 2.78
N PHE A 280 -9.28 -9.20 3.78
CA PHE A 280 -8.92 -9.05 5.19
C PHE A 280 -8.42 -10.36 5.81
N VAL A 281 -8.97 -11.48 5.35
CA VAL A 281 -8.71 -12.82 5.89
C VAL A 281 -8.49 -13.83 4.78
N ASP A 282 -7.77 -14.90 5.08
CA ASP A 282 -7.59 -16.02 4.17
C ASP A 282 -8.82 -16.95 4.15
N ASN A 283 -8.72 -18.06 3.40
CA ASN A 283 -9.81 -19.02 3.22
C ASN A 283 -10.18 -19.80 4.49
N VAL A 284 -9.43 -19.66 5.58
CA VAL A 284 -9.72 -20.26 6.89
C VAL A 284 -10.00 -19.20 7.97
N GLY A 285 -10.07 -17.92 7.58
CA GLY A 285 -10.41 -16.81 8.47
C GLY A 285 -9.22 -16.25 9.26
N LEU A 286 -7.97 -16.59 8.90
CA LEU A 286 -6.79 -15.95 9.49
C LEU A 286 -6.56 -14.60 8.85
N ASP A 287 -6.20 -13.60 9.68
CA ASP A 287 -5.89 -12.25 9.19
C ASP A 287 -4.76 -12.28 8.16
N ILE A 288 -5.01 -11.69 7.00
CA ILE A 288 -3.95 -11.45 6.01
C ILE A 288 -3.10 -10.27 6.51
N ARG A 289 -1.79 -10.50 6.58
CA ARG A 289 -0.81 -9.51 7.03
C ARG A 289 0.04 -9.05 5.86
N VAL A 290 0.02 -7.75 5.60
CA VAL A 290 0.89 -7.08 4.65
C VAL A 290 1.35 -5.77 5.27
N GLY A 291 2.65 -5.52 5.20
CA GLY A 291 3.30 -4.32 5.68
C GLY A 291 4.72 -4.24 5.11
N ASN A 292 5.39 -3.13 5.35
CA ASN A 292 6.68 -2.74 4.82
C ASN A 292 7.58 -2.30 5.98
N SER A 293 8.83 -2.79 5.96
CA SER A 293 9.79 -2.58 7.04
C SER A 293 10.30 -1.14 7.15
N VAL A 294 10.09 -0.36 6.09
CA VAL A 294 10.40 1.05 5.96
C VAL A 294 9.16 1.88 6.34
N THR A 295 8.07 1.73 5.57
CA THR A 295 6.85 2.54 5.77
C THR A 295 6.16 2.31 7.12
N GLU A 296 6.10 1.06 7.60
CA GLU A 296 5.48 0.69 8.87
C GLU A 296 6.50 0.38 9.96
N ASN A 297 7.69 1.00 9.87
CA ASN A 297 8.74 0.83 10.89
C ASN A 297 8.19 1.06 12.30
N GLY A 298 8.49 0.13 13.21
CA GLY A 298 7.99 0.15 14.59
C GLY A 298 6.64 -0.54 14.82
N PHE A 299 5.83 -0.80 13.78
CA PHE A 299 4.52 -1.46 13.92
C PHE A 299 4.18 -2.49 12.84
N VAL A 300 5.18 -2.94 12.04
CA VAL A 300 5.05 -4.02 11.04
C VAL A 300 4.35 -5.27 11.60
N ALA A 301 4.61 -5.61 12.86
CA ALA A 301 4.03 -6.79 13.53
C ALA A 301 2.50 -6.75 13.64
N THR A 302 1.88 -5.57 13.54
CA THR A 302 0.43 -5.38 13.56
C THR A 302 -0.09 -4.77 12.26
N SER A 303 0.73 -4.77 11.21
CA SER A 303 0.37 -4.13 9.94
C SER A 303 -0.51 -5.03 9.07
N SER A 304 -1.66 -4.47 8.70
CA SER A 304 -2.50 -4.90 7.58
C SER A 304 -2.87 -3.63 6.84
N CYS A 305 -2.40 -3.49 5.60
CA CYS A 305 -2.55 -2.24 4.86
C CYS A 305 -4.03 -1.93 4.64
N ILE A 306 -4.84 -2.91 4.22
CA ILE A 306 -6.29 -2.72 4.01
C ILE A 306 -6.99 -2.42 5.33
N THR A 307 -6.73 -3.19 6.38
CA THR A 307 -7.43 -3.00 7.66
C THR A 307 -7.11 -1.64 8.28
N CYS A 308 -5.84 -1.23 8.25
CA CYS A 308 -5.43 0.08 8.74
C CYS A 308 -6.06 1.21 7.93
N HIS A 309 -6.06 1.11 6.60
CA HIS A 309 -6.73 2.09 5.75
C HIS A 309 -8.26 2.08 5.88
N GLY A 310 -8.86 0.98 6.33
CA GLY A 310 -10.27 0.93 6.72
C GLY A 310 -10.63 1.93 7.83
N ARG A 311 -9.64 2.38 8.61
CA ARG A 311 -9.78 3.44 9.63
C ARG A 311 -9.64 4.84 9.08
N ALA A 312 -9.44 5.00 7.77
CA ALA A 312 -9.55 6.28 7.08
C ALA A 312 -11.04 6.70 7.06
N VAL A 313 -11.51 7.21 8.19
CA VAL A 313 -12.91 7.60 8.39
C VAL A 313 -13.00 8.96 9.08
N PHE A 314 -14.08 9.70 8.79
CA PHE A 314 -14.32 11.02 9.35
C PHE A 314 -15.71 11.13 10.00
N LYS A 315 -15.78 11.92 11.07
CA LYS A 315 -17.00 12.25 11.81
C LYS A 315 -17.85 13.28 11.07
N ALA A 316 -19.05 13.56 11.60
CA ALA A 316 -19.96 14.57 11.07
C ALA A 316 -19.37 15.99 11.02
N ASP A 317 -18.39 16.29 11.87
CA ASP A 317 -17.64 17.55 11.88
C ASP A 317 -16.46 17.55 10.89
N GLY A 318 -16.28 16.50 10.09
CA GLY A 318 -15.20 16.35 9.12
C GLY A 318 -13.83 16.04 9.74
N THR A 319 -13.75 15.79 11.05
CA THR A 319 -12.51 15.39 11.74
C THR A 319 -12.34 13.87 11.76
N PRO A 320 -11.12 13.34 11.79
CA PRO A 320 -10.90 11.89 11.87
C PRO A 320 -11.42 11.32 13.20
N THR A 321 -11.69 10.01 13.23
CA THR A 321 -12.11 9.30 14.47
C THR A 321 -10.96 8.78 15.31
N SER A 322 -9.74 8.81 14.78
CA SER A 322 -8.54 8.27 15.43
C SER A 322 -7.32 9.08 15.04
N GLN A 323 -6.20 8.83 15.71
CA GLN A 323 -4.90 9.37 15.32
C GLN A 323 -4.28 8.45 14.27
N ALA A 324 -4.24 8.92 13.01
CA ALA A 324 -3.64 8.21 11.88
C ALA A 324 -4.22 6.81 11.55
N GLY A 325 -5.36 6.44 12.12
CA GLY A 325 -5.98 5.12 11.93
C GLY A 325 -5.64 4.11 13.04
N PHE A 326 -4.76 4.44 13.99
CA PHE A 326 -4.34 3.53 15.06
C PHE A 326 -5.45 3.26 16.09
N LEU A 327 -5.42 2.08 16.70
CA LEU A 327 -6.42 1.61 17.68
C LEU A 327 -6.15 2.14 19.09
N SER A 328 -4.93 1.90 19.57
CA SER A 328 -4.46 2.24 20.90
C SER A 328 -2.94 2.24 20.87
N PHE A 329 -2.33 3.08 21.71
CA PHE A 329 -0.87 3.09 21.87
C PHE A 329 -0.40 2.37 23.14
N GLY A 330 -1.30 1.66 23.84
CA GLY A 330 -0.95 1.04 25.12
C GLY A 330 0.22 0.03 25.04
N PRO A 331 0.95 -0.20 26.14
CA PRO A 331 2.20 -0.97 26.19
C PRO A 331 2.15 -2.38 25.58
N ASN A 332 0.95 -2.96 25.48
CA ASN A 332 0.70 -4.32 25.00
C ASN A 332 -0.45 -4.39 23.98
N GLY A 333 -0.96 -3.25 23.51
CA GLY A 333 -2.08 -3.19 22.56
C GLY A 333 -1.60 -3.20 21.10
N PRO A 334 -2.37 -3.78 20.16
CA PRO A 334 -2.02 -3.64 18.75
C PRO A 334 -2.16 -2.17 18.34
N VAL A 335 -1.05 -1.60 17.83
CA VAL A 335 -1.02 -0.20 17.39
C VAL A 335 -1.91 -0.02 16.16
N ALA A 336 -1.73 -0.87 15.15
CA ALA A 336 -2.55 -0.92 13.94
C ALA A 336 -3.58 -2.07 14.00
N PRO A 337 -4.77 -1.89 13.37
CA PRO A 337 -5.79 -2.93 13.35
C PRO A 337 -5.43 -4.07 12.38
N LEU A 338 -5.94 -5.27 12.67
CA LEU A 338 -5.82 -6.47 11.85
C LEU A 338 -7.19 -7.11 11.65
N GLY A 339 -7.34 -7.85 10.54
CA GLY A 339 -8.57 -8.57 10.21
C GLY A 339 -9.66 -7.70 9.59
N PRO A 340 -10.93 -8.17 9.61
CA PRO A 340 -12.04 -7.46 8.98
C PRO A 340 -12.33 -6.09 9.59
N LEU A 341 -12.97 -5.23 8.79
CA LEU A 341 -13.48 -3.94 9.28
C LEU A 341 -14.52 -4.15 10.39
N LEU A 342 -14.38 -3.40 11.46
CA LEU A 342 -15.26 -3.51 12.62
C LEU A 342 -16.42 -2.50 12.53
N PRO A 343 -17.70 -2.93 12.65
CA PRO A 343 -18.85 -2.03 12.57
C PRO A 343 -18.80 -0.85 13.54
N GLU A 344 -18.21 -1.03 14.72
CA GLU A 344 -18.05 0.01 15.75
C GLU A 344 -17.18 1.20 15.29
N TRP A 345 -16.43 1.07 14.19
CA TRP A 345 -15.69 2.21 13.61
C TRP A 345 -16.61 3.19 12.88
N TYR A 346 -17.78 2.72 12.43
CA TYR A 346 -18.71 3.49 11.61
C TYR A 346 -20.04 3.75 12.32
N TRP A 347 -20.42 2.87 13.26
CA TRP A 347 -21.73 2.86 13.85
C TRP A 347 -21.67 2.79 15.38
N LYS A 348 -22.60 3.51 16.02
CA LYS A 348 -22.98 3.33 17.40
C LYS A 348 -24.27 2.53 17.46
N VAL A 349 -24.25 1.47 18.26
CA VAL A 349 -25.39 0.60 18.51
C VAL A 349 -26.06 0.98 19.82
N SER A 350 -27.38 1.11 19.81
CA SER A 350 -28.22 1.32 20.99
C SER A 350 -29.56 0.61 20.82
N GLY A 351 -29.71 -0.61 21.35
CA GLY A 351 -30.95 -1.37 21.24
C GLY A 351 -30.74 -2.87 21.33
N GLN A 352 -31.83 -3.62 21.23
CA GLN A 352 -31.80 -5.08 21.15
C GLN A 352 -31.72 -5.52 19.68
N PRO A 353 -31.03 -6.64 19.37
CA PRO A 353 -31.01 -7.22 18.03
C PRO A 353 -32.42 -7.50 17.46
N PRO A 354 -32.59 -7.54 16.13
CA PRO A 354 -31.54 -7.44 15.11
C PRO A 354 -31.19 -5.99 14.76
N ILE A 355 -29.89 -5.71 14.64
CA ILE A 355 -29.33 -4.39 14.34
C ILE A 355 -28.68 -4.44 12.95
N PHE A 356 -29.25 -3.71 12.01
CA PHE A 356 -28.75 -3.56 10.64
C PHE A 356 -29.15 -2.20 10.08
N GLU A 357 -28.57 -1.80 8.94
CA GLU A 357 -28.84 -0.49 8.34
C GLU A 357 -30.35 -0.29 8.10
N GLY A 358 -30.87 0.86 8.55
CA GLY A 358 -32.30 1.18 8.48
C GLY A 358 -33.15 0.71 9.67
N LYS A 359 -32.60 -0.02 10.65
CA LYS A 359 -33.31 -0.34 11.90
C LYS A 359 -33.10 0.69 13.00
N PRO A 360 -34.09 0.92 13.89
CA PRO A 360 -33.90 1.72 15.09
C PRO A 360 -32.74 1.18 15.92
N GLY A 361 -31.95 2.08 16.50
CA GLY A 361 -30.83 1.69 17.35
C GLY A 361 -29.48 1.51 16.64
N LEU A 362 -29.37 1.87 15.36
CA LEU A 362 -28.10 2.02 14.67
C LEU A 362 -27.90 3.49 14.27
N THR A 363 -26.88 4.15 14.80
CA THR A 363 -26.54 5.54 14.48
C THR A 363 -25.17 5.60 13.83
N ARG A 364 -25.06 6.24 12.66
CA ARG A 364 -23.76 6.45 12.01
C ARG A 364 -22.94 7.46 12.80
N ILE A 365 -21.71 7.12 13.14
CA ILE A 365 -20.76 8.02 13.83
C ILE A 365 -19.58 8.43 12.94
N ALA A 366 -19.31 7.67 11.87
CA ALA A 366 -18.25 7.97 10.93
C ALA A 366 -18.62 7.58 9.49
N THR A 367 -17.96 8.21 8.53
CA THR A 367 -18.06 7.90 7.11
C THR A 367 -16.71 7.44 6.59
N SER A 368 -16.69 6.35 5.84
CA SER A 368 -15.48 5.84 5.18
C SER A 368 -15.00 6.81 4.11
N ALA A 369 -13.69 7.04 4.06
CA ALA A 369 -13.03 7.70 2.95
C ALA A 369 -12.65 6.73 1.81
N ASP A 370 -13.27 5.54 1.79
CA ASP A 370 -13.00 4.46 0.83
C ASP A 370 -11.50 4.14 0.77
N PHE A 371 -10.92 3.88 1.95
CA PHE A 371 -9.51 3.53 2.17
C PHE A 371 -8.45 4.58 1.83
N VAL A 372 -8.82 5.73 1.23
CA VAL A 372 -7.87 6.80 0.98
C VAL A 372 -7.51 7.50 2.29
N TRP A 373 -6.33 7.16 2.83
CA TRP A 373 -5.86 7.63 4.15
C TRP A 373 -5.72 9.14 4.18
N SER A 374 -5.23 9.74 3.11
CA SER A 374 -4.96 11.17 3.06
C SER A 374 -6.23 12.03 3.23
N ILE A 375 -7.42 11.55 2.89
CA ILE A 375 -8.65 12.34 3.00
C ILE A 375 -8.96 12.80 4.43
N PRO A 376 -9.21 11.92 5.41
CA PRO A 376 -9.55 12.35 6.77
C PRO A 376 -8.36 12.95 7.53
N PHE A 377 -7.13 12.61 7.15
CA PHE A 377 -5.93 13.00 7.88
C PHE A 377 -5.18 14.19 7.28
N CYS A 378 -5.35 14.50 6.00
CA CYS A 378 -4.65 15.58 5.29
C CYS A 378 -5.55 16.74 4.86
N ALA A 379 -6.89 16.59 4.87
CA ALA A 379 -7.79 17.67 4.52
C ALA A 379 -7.50 18.94 5.33
N TYR A 380 -7.26 20.05 4.63
CA TYR A 380 -6.97 21.33 5.28
C TYR A 380 -8.25 21.89 5.92
N ASP A 381 -8.09 22.65 7.01
CA ASP A 381 -9.23 23.17 7.76
C ASP A 381 -9.65 24.55 7.26
N ASP A 382 -10.56 24.55 6.29
CA ASP A 382 -11.20 25.74 5.74
C ASP A 382 -12.30 26.31 6.64
N THR A 383 -12.54 25.71 7.81
CA THR A 383 -13.57 26.14 8.76
C THR A 383 -13.03 27.04 9.87
N GLN A 384 -11.72 27.28 9.88
CA GLN A 384 -11.02 28.17 10.82
C GLN A 384 -10.47 29.41 10.10
N THR A 385 -10.23 30.49 10.85
CA THR A 385 -9.60 31.72 10.35
C THR A 385 -8.43 32.10 11.27
N PRO A 386 -7.17 32.13 10.77
CA PRO A 386 -6.77 31.79 9.40
C PRO A 386 -6.96 30.31 9.08
N VAL A 387 -7.11 29.99 7.79
CA VAL A 387 -7.18 28.62 7.28
C VAL A 387 -5.93 27.87 7.74
N GLN A 388 -6.12 26.71 8.37
CA GLN A 388 -4.98 25.91 8.84
C GLN A 388 -4.44 25.08 7.67
N PRO A 389 -3.11 25.04 7.48
CA PRO A 389 -2.49 24.27 6.41
C PRO A 389 -2.70 22.76 6.62
N THR A 390 -2.57 21.99 5.54
CA THR A 390 -2.60 20.53 5.62
C THR A 390 -1.46 20.00 6.51
N PRO A 391 -1.71 18.98 7.35
CA PRO A 391 -0.64 18.30 8.09
C PRO A 391 0.24 17.41 7.18
N CYS A 392 -0.15 17.24 5.92
CA CYS A 392 0.48 16.35 4.96
C CYS A 392 1.31 17.06 3.89
N GLY A 393 1.39 18.39 3.91
CA GLY A 393 2.24 19.11 2.96
C GLY A 393 3.70 18.69 3.09
N GLY A 394 4.35 18.44 1.95
CA GLY A 394 5.81 18.35 1.87
C GLY A 394 6.45 19.65 2.36
N LYS A 395 7.65 19.57 2.94
CA LYS A 395 8.37 20.71 3.53
C LYS A 395 9.70 20.97 2.85
#